data_AF-X8CB69-F1
#
_entry.id   AF-X8CB69-F1
#
_cell.length_a   1.000
_cell.length_b   1.000
_cell.length_c   1.000
_cell.angle_alpha   90.00
_cell.angle_beta   90.00
_cell.angle_gamma   90.00
#
_symmetry.space_group_name_H-M   'P 1'
#
loop_
_entity.id
_entity.type
_entity.pdbx_description
1 polymer ?
#
loop_
_entity_poly.entity_id
_entity_poly.type
_entity_poly.pdbx_seq_one_letter_code
_entity_poly.pdbx_strand_id
1 'polypeptide(L)'
;MDDARRAAERAEASHERDEEAHRRGVQRHYDAAVAHERAAEVHERAVAQRLGDVAAHQRAAEKERDAARHDYQKAQEAERQGA
;
A
#
# COMPACT_ATOMS: atom_id res chain seq x y z
N MET A 1 15.70 22.22 -34.89
CA MET A 1 14.53 21.33 -35.05
C MET A 1 14.76 19.98 -34.37
N ASP A 2 15.92 19.34 -34.55
CA ASP A 2 16.18 18.03 -33.89
C ASP A 2 16.26 18.07 -32.35
N ASP A 3 16.74 19.17 -31.74
CA ASP A 3 16.80 19.25 -30.27
C ASP A 3 15.43 19.34 -29.61
N ALA A 4 14.47 20.01 -30.25
CA ALA A 4 13.10 20.11 -29.76
C ALA A 4 12.39 18.74 -29.82
N ARG A 5 12.59 17.98 -30.92
CA ARG A 5 12.07 16.61 -31.03
C ARG A 5 12.68 15.70 -29.96
N ARG A 6 14.00 15.72 -29.79
CA ARG A 6 14.69 14.94 -28.74
C ARG A 6 14.24 15.33 -27.34
N ALA A 7 13.95 16.61 -27.10
CA ALA A 7 13.42 17.06 -25.82
C ALA A 7 12.00 16.53 -25.55
N ALA A 8 11.13 16.55 -26.57
CA ALA A 8 9.79 15.99 -26.47
C ALA A 8 9.81 14.47 -26.21
N GLU A 9 10.61 13.71 -26.96
CA GLU A 9 10.77 12.25 -26.76
C GLU A 9 11.25 11.93 -25.33
N ARG A 10 12.19 12.72 -24.79
CA ARG A 10 12.65 12.53 -23.41
C ARG A 10 11.59 12.88 -22.38
N ALA A 11 10.77 13.90 -22.64
CA ALA A 11 9.69 14.31 -21.74
C ALA A 11 8.61 13.23 -21.69
N GLU A 12 8.21 12.69 -22.84
CA GLU A 12 7.25 11.59 -22.95
C GLU A 12 7.76 10.33 -22.22
N ALA A 13 9.01 9.92 -22.48
CA ALA A 13 9.61 8.78 -21.78
C ALA A 13 9.76 9.01 -20.27
N SER A 14 9.91 10.26 -19.82
CA SER A 14 9.90 10.57 -18.38
C SER A 14 8.50 10.42 -17.80
N HIS A 15 7.50 10.96 -18.49
CA HIS A 15 6.11 10.87 -18.08
C HIS A 15 5.65 9.42 -17.95
N GLU A 16 5.96 8.55 -18.92
CA GLU A 16 5.64 7.12 -18.86
C GLU A 16 6.27 6.42 -17.64
N ARG A 17 7.54 6.73 -17.33
CA ARG A 17 8.22 6.19 -16.16
C ARG A 17 7.59 6.67 -14.85
N ASP A 18 7.17 7.93 -14.80
CA ASP A 18 6.53 8.51 -13.63
C ASP A 18 5.15 7.87 -13.37
N GLU A 19 4.35 7.65 -14.42
CA GLU A 19 3.08 6.91 -14.30
C GLU A 19 3.30 5.46 -13.85
N GLU A 20 4.31 4.78 -14.40
CA GLU A 20 4.62 3.41 -14.01
C GLU A 20 5.10 3.34 -12.54
N ALA A 21 5.91 4.30 -12.12
CA ALA A 21 6.31 4.44 -10.71
C ALA A 21 5.10 4.70 -9.81
N HIS A 22 4.17 5.54 -10.25
CA HIS A 22 2.92 5.82 -9.54
C HIS A 22 2.06 4.56 -9.37
N ARG A 23 1.79 3.81 -10.45
CA ARG A 23 1.04 2.54 -10.40
C ARG A 23 1.68 1.52 -9.45
N ARG A 24 3.02 1.41 -9.47
CA ARG A 24 3.75 0.56 -8.51
C ARG A 24 3.60 1.04 -7.07
N GLY A 25 3.56 2.36 -6.85
CA GLY A 25 3.32 2.94 -5.53
C GLY A 25 1.94 2.58 -4.97
N VAL A 26 0.89 2.74 -5.79
CA VAL A 26 -0.48 2.34 -5.44
C VAL A 26 -0.54 0.86 -5.07
N GLN A 27 0.03 -0.02 -5.90
CA GLN A 27 0.03 -1.45 -5.65
C GLN A 27 0.72 -1.82 -4.33
N ARG A 28 1.85 -1.18 -4.01
CA ARG A 28 2.56 -1.43 -2.74
C ARG A 28 1.71 -1.08 -1.52
N HIS A 29 0.88 -0.04 -1.58
CA HIS A 29 -0.04 0.28 -0.50
C HIS A 29 -1.13 -0.78 -0.35
N TYR A 30 -1.70 -1.29 -1.45
CA TYR A 30 -2.64 -2.42 -1.37
C TYR A 30 -1.98 -3.68 -0.80
N ASP A 31 -0.77 -4.02 -1.24
CA ASP A 31 -0.04 -5.19 -0.74
C ASP A 31 0.27 -5.07 0.76
N ALA A 32 0.65 -3.88 1.22
CA ALA A 32 0.87 -3.59 2.64
C ALA A 32 -0.44 -3.73 3.45
N ALA A 33 -1.55 -3.20 2.94
CA ALA A 33 -2.85 -3.34 3.59
C ALA A 33 -3.24 -4.82 3.79
N VAL A 34 -3.07 -5.65 2.75
CA VAL A 34 -3.34 -7.09 2.81
C VAL A 34 -2.41 -7.79 3.81
N ALA A 35 -1.14 -7.41 3.87
CA ALA A 35 -0.19 -7.98 4.84
C ALA A 35 -0.60 -7.67 6.28
N HIS A 36 -1.02 -6.43 6.55
CA HIS A 36 -1.54 -6.01 7.84
C HIS A 36 -2.84 -6.75 8.21
N GLU A 37 -3.79 -6.94 7.29
CA GLU A 37 -5.00 -7.75 7.57
C GLU A 37 -4.63 -9.19 7.95
N ARG A 38 -3.72 -9.82 7.22
CA ARG A 38 -3.26 -11.18 7.53
C ARG A 38 -2.57 -11.26 8.88
N ALA A 39 -1.80 -10.24 9.26
CA ALA A 39 -1.17 -10.18 10.59
C ALA A 39 -2.23 -10.07 11.70
N ALA A 40 -3.27 -9.25 11.49
CA ALA A 40 -4.40 -9.15 12.42
C ALA A 40 -5.09 -10.50 12.62
N GLU A 41 -5.37 -11.23 11.53
CA GLU A 41 -5.98 -12.56 11.60
C GLU A 41 -5.14 -13.56 12.42
N VAL A 42 -3.82 -13.51 12.31
CA VAL A 42 -2.93 -14.37 13.10
C VAL A 42 -3.09 -14.09 14.59
N HIS A 43 -3.12 -12.81 14.98
CA HIS A 43 -3.36 -12.42 16.36
C HIS A 43 -4.76 -12.80 16.85
N GLU A 44 -5.80 -12.64 16.03
CA GLU A 44 -7.16 -13.05 16.37
C GLU A 44 -7.29 -14.56 16.57
N ARG A 45 -6.59 -15.37 15.75
CA ARG A 45 -6.51 -16.82 15.95
C ARG A 45 -5.83 -17.19 17.26
N ALA A 46 -4.80 -16.43 17.67
CA ALA A 46 -4.16 -16.62 18.97
C ALA A 46 -5.12 -16.29 20.12
N VAL A 47 -5.92 -15.22 20.00
CA VAL A 47 -6.98 -14.86 20.97
C VAL A 47 -8.03 -15.96 21.06
N ALA A 48 -8.55 -16.44 19.93
CA ALA A 48 -9.59 -17.48 19.88
C ALA A 48 -9.12 -18.79 20.54
N GLN A 49 -7.84 -19.13 20.38
CA GLN A 49 -7.22 -20.31 20.98
C GLN A 49 -6.66 -20.05 22.40
N ARG A 50 -6.77 -18.82 22.92
CA ARG A 50 -6.22 -18.38 24.21
C ARG A 50 -4.74 -18.67 24.36
N LEU A 51 -3.97 -18.45 23.30
CA LEU A 51 -2.52 -18.65 23.28
C LEU A 51 -1.81 -17.37 23.75
N GLY A 52 -0.87 -17.52 24.69
CA GLY A 52 -0.04 -16.42 25.17
C GLY A 52 -0.82 -15.32 25.91
N ASP A 53 -0.32 -14.09 25.82
CA ASP A 53 -1.00 -12.91 26.38
C ASP A 53 -2.13 -12.47 25.44
N VAL A 54 -3.36 -12.87 25.79
CA VAL A 54 -4.58 -12.57 25.02
C VAL A 54 -4.78 -11.07 24.85
N ALA A 55 -4.51 -10.26 25.88
CA ALA A 55 -4.71 -8.82 25.81
C ALA A 55 -3.68 -8.16 24.89
N ALA A 56 -2.43 -8.67 24.87
CA ALA A 56 -1.43 -8.24 23.91
C ALA A 56 -1.83 -8.58 22.47
N HIS A 57 -2.34 -9.79 22.23
CA HIS A 57 -2.80 -10.18 20.89
C HIS A 57 -4.01 -9.35 20.42
N GLN A 58 -4.96 -9.02 21.30
CA GLN A 58 -6.08 -8.14 20.95
C GLN A 58 -5.59 -6.76 20.49
N ARG A 59 -4.70 -6.12 21.27
CA ARG A 59 -4.12 -4.81 20.90
C ARG A 59 -3.32 -4.88 19.61
N ALA A 60 -2.58 -5.97 19.39
CA ALA A 60 -1.82 -6.16 18.17
C ALA A 60 -2.76 -6.30 16.96
N ALA A 61 -3.80 -7.13 17.05
CA ALA A 61 -4.80 -7.27 15.99
C ALA A 61 -5.46 -5.93 15.62
N GLU A 62 -5.84 -5.13 16.62
CA GLU A 62 -6.42 -3.81 16.40
C GLU A 62 -5.47 -2.88 15.66
N LYS A 63 -4.21 -2.82 16.10
CA LYS A 63 -3.16 -2.01 15.46
C LYS A 63 -2.90 -2.43 14.02
N GLU A 64 -2.85 -3.72 13.74
CA GLU A 64 -2.69 -4.25 12.39
C GLU A 64 -3.91 -3.89 11.52
N ARG A 65 -5.13 -3.96 12.04
CA ARG A 65 -6.32 -3.52 11.30
C ARG A 65 -6.32 -2.01 11.03
N ASP A 66 -5.85 -1.19 11.97
CA ASP A 66 -5.68 0.26 11.74
C ASP A 66 -4.67 0.54 10.63
N ALA A 67 -3.52 -0.14 10.66
CA ALA A 67 -2.49 0.00 9.63
C ALA A 67 -3.02 -0.42 8.25
N ALA A 68 -3.75 -1.54 8.19
CA ALA A 68 -4.38 -2.01 6.96
C ALA A 68 -5.34 -0.97 6.37
N ARG A 69 -6.23 -0.39 7.19
CA ARG A 69 -7.16 0.66 6.77
C ARG A 69 -6.43 1.88 6.23
N HIS A 70 -5.38 2.31 6.92
CA HIS A 70 -4.60 3.47 6.53
C HIS A 70 -3.88 3.26 5.20
N ASP A 71 -3.25 2.09 4.98
CA ASP A 71 -2.62 1.79 3.69
C ASP A 71 -3.65 1.66 2.55
N TYR A 72 -4.82 1.08 2.82
CA TYR A 72 -5.91 1.04 1.84
C TYR A 72 -6.40 2.45 1.45
N GLN A 73 -6.52 3.35 2.43
CA GLN A 73 -6.86 4.76 2.18
C GLN A 73 -5.79 5.44 1.34
N LYS A 74 -4.50 5.25 1.66
CA LYS A 74 -3.39 5.77 0.86
C LYS A 74 -3.38 5.24 -0.56
N ALA A 75 -3.68 3.96 -0.76
CA ALA A 75 -3.79 3.38 -2.10
C ALA A 75 -4.88 4.07 -2.91
N GLN A 76 -6.07 4.27 -2.34
CA GLN A 76 -7.17 4.97 -3.00
C GLN A 76 -6.87 6.45 -3.25
N GLU A 77 -6.23 7.13 -2.30
CA GLU A 77 -5.81 8.53 -2.48
C GLU A 77 -4.78 8.67 -3.60
N ALA A 78 -3.79 7.78 -3.63
CA ALA A 78 -2.79 7.75 -4.68
C ALA A 78 -3.44 7.45 -6.04
N GLU A 79 -4.30 6.44 -6.13
CA GLU A 79 -5.01 6.08 -7.37
C GLU A 79 -5.83 7.26 -7.92
N ARG A 80 -6.48 8.05 -7.05
CA ARG A 80 -7.20 9.27 -7.45
C ARG A 80 -6.29 10.41 -7.90
N GLN A 81 -5.06 10.47 -7.41
CA GLN A 81 -4.08 11.50 -7.77
C GLN A 81 -3.34 11.19 -9.08
N GLY A 82 -3.31 9.92 -9.49
CA GLY A 82 -2.76 9.49 -10.79
C GLY A 82 -3.79 9.23 -11.88
N ALA A 83 -5.08 9.50 -11.63
CA ALA A 83 -6.18 9.37 -12.58
C ALA A 83 -6.47 10.69 -13.33
#